data_AF-A0A1V5UT85-F1
#
_entry.id   AF-A0A1V5UT85-F1
#
_cell.length_a   1.000
_cell.length_b   1.000
_cell.length_c   1.000
_cell.angle_alpha   90.00
_cell.angle_beta   90.00
_cell.angle_gamma   90.00
#
_symmetry.space_group_name_H-M   'P 1'
#
loop_
_entity.id
_entity.type
_entity.pdbx_description
1 polymer ?
#
loop_
_entity_poly.entity_id
_entity_poly.type
_entity_poly.pdbx_seq_one_letter_code
_entity_poly.pdbx_strand_id
1 'polypeptide(L)' 'MRSNTEVNLARLAKTTLSTDFVESHCGEWNHQDWLLFCASLEEKGYTPIDLDQVGLLLEKAKSEYWEKHN' A
#
# COMPACT_ATOMS: atom_id res chain seq x y z
N MET A 1 16.65 1.22 -17.82
CA MET A 1 15.38 1.96 -17.65
C MET A 1 14.62 1.29 -16.52
N ARG A 2 14.06 2.05 -15.56
CA ARG A 2 13.14 1.47 -14.57
C ARG A 2 11.85 1.07 -15.27
N SER A 3 11.28 -0.06 -14.90
CA SER A 3 9.97 -0.47 -15.39
C SER A 3 8.88 0.46 -14.86
N ASN A 4 7.75 0.56 -15.57
CA ASN A 4 6.59 1.33 -15.09
C ASN A 4 6.10 0.81 -13.71
N THR A 5 6.22 -0.50 -13.48
CA THR A 5 5.94 -1.17 -12.21
C THR A 5 6.77 -0.60 -11.05
N GLU A 6 8.09 -0.49 -11.23
CA GLU A 6 9.00 0.09 -10.22
C GLU A 6 8.75 1.59 -10.02
N VAL A 7 8.43 2.32 -11.09
CA VAL A 7 8.10 3.75 -11.02
C VAL A 7 6.83 3.97 -10.21
N ASN A 8 5.78 3.19 -10.46
CA ASN A 8 4.51 3.30 -9.75
C ASN A 8 4.63 2.89 -8.29
N LEU A 9 5.40 1.83 -7.98
CA LEU A 9 5.71 1.46 -6.61
C LEU A 9 6.46 2.57 -5.86
N ALA A 10 7.49 3.15 -6.49
CA ALA A 10 8.25 4.25 -5.91
C ALA A 10 7.41 5.54 -5.74
N ARG A 11 6.41 5.76 -6.61
CA ARG A 11 5.42 6.83 -6.45
C ARG A 11 4.52 6.54 -5.26
N LEU A 12 3.99 5.31 -5.14
CA LEU A 12 3.11 4.90 -4.04
C LEU A 12 3.80 5.05 -2.69
N ALA A 13 5.05 4.57 -2.57
CA ALA A 13 5.85 4.64 -1.34
C ALA A 13 6.16 6.07 -0.86
N LYS A 14 5.98 7.08 -1.71
CA LYS A 14 6.13 8.51 -1.36
C LYS A 14 4.81 9.16 -0.94
N THR A 15 3.70 8.46 -1.08
CA THR A 15 2.37 8.94 -0.66
C THR A 15 1.99 8.38 0.71
N THR A 16 0.96 8.96 1.30
CA THR A 16 0.35 8.45 2.53
C THR A 16 -0.65 7.33 2.27
N LEU A 17 -0.92 6.92 1.02
CA LEU A 17 -1.97 5.94 0.72
C LEU A 17 -1.80 4.62 1.48
N SER A 18 -0.55 4.16 1.63
CA SER A 18 -0.25 2.93 2.37
C SER A 18 -0.43 3.11 3.88
N THR A 19 -0.03 4.26 4.44
CA THR A 19 -0.21 4.55 5.87
C THR A 19 -1.68 4.81 6.20
N ASP A 20 -2.39 5.57 5.36
CA ASP A 20 -3.81 5.88 5.51
C ASP A 20 -4.66 4.60 5.44
N PHE A 21 -4.30 3.67 4.55
CA PHE A 21 -4.94 2.35 4.50
C PHE A 21 -4.74 1.58 5.81
N VAL A 22 -3.51 1.50 6.32
CA VAL A 22 -3.22 0.81 7.59
C VAL A 22 -3.94 1.48 8.76
N GLU A 23 -3.91 2.81 8.86
CA GLU A 23 -4.54 3.56 9.95
C GLU A 23 -6.07 3.43 9.92
N SER A 24 -6.69 3.52 8.75
CA SER A 24 -8.16 3.35 8.60
C SER A 24 -8.65 1.95 8.96
N HIS A 25 -7.77 0.96 8.91
CA HIS A 25 -8.04 -0.43 9.27
C HIS A 25 -7.42 -0.81 10.62
N CYS A 26 -6.94 0.15 11.41
CA CYS A 26 -6.33 -0.10 12.72
C CYS A 26 -5.21 -1.17 12.71
N GLY A 27 -4.41 -1.22 11.64
CA GLY A 27 -3.33 -2.19 11.49
C GLY A 27 -3.76 -3.61 11.08
N GLU A 28 -5.06 -3.86 10.86
CA GLU A 28 -5.60 -5.16 10.47
C GLU A 28 -6.62 -5.06 9.34
N TRP A 29 -6.36 -5.73 8.23
CA TRP A 29 -7.28 -5.76 7.09
C TRP A 29 -7.52 -7.19 6.64
N ASN A 30 -8.70 -7.45 6.09
CA ASN A 30 -9.03 -8.74 5.52
C ASN A 30 -8.73 -8.78 4.01
N HIS A 31 -9.03 -9.91 3.36
CA HIS A 31 -8.80 -10.07 1.92
C HIS A 31 -9.64 -9.11 1.06
N GLN A 32 -10.87 -8.80 1.48
CA GLN A 32 -11.74 -7.89 0.74
C GLN A 32 -11.22 -6.44 0.79
N ASP A 33 -10.73 -6.00 1.95
CA ASP A 33 -10.12 -4.68 2.13
C ASP A 33 -8.88 -4.54 1.24
N TRP A 34 -8.07 -5.61 1.16
CA TRP A 34 -6.93 -5.69 0.24
C TRP A 34 -7.34 -5.53 -1.23
N LEU A 35 -8.39 -6.23 -1.67
CA LEU A 35 -8.90 -6.11 -3.04
C LEU A 35 -9.41 -4.70 -3.35
N LEU A 36 -10.10 -4.06 -2.40
CA LEU A 36 -10.58 -2.68 -2.56
C LEU A 36 -9.41 -1.70 -2.65
N PHE A 37 -8.36 -1.91 -1.84
CA PHE A 37 -7.15 -1.10 -1.94
C PHE A 37 -6.48 -1.24 -3.31
N CYS A 38 -6.32 -2.46 -3.81
CA CYS A 38 -5.77 -2.72 -5.15
C CYS A 38 -6.60 -2.05 -6.26
N ALA A 39 -7.93 -2.15 -6.20
CA ALA A 39 -8.81 -1.47 -7.15
C ALA A 39 -8.63 0.06 -7.08
N SER A 40 -8.50 0.63 -5.88
CA SER A 40 -8.25 2.07 -5.72
C SER A 40 -6.91 2.51 -6.31
N LEU A 41 -5.88 1.66 -6.29
CA LEU A 41 -4.57 1.94 -6.90
C LEU A 41 -4.69 1.95 -8.43
N GLU A 42 -5.47 1.04 -9.00
CA GLU A 42 -5.77 1.03 -10.43
C GLU A 42 -6.50 2.30 -10.86
N GLU A 43 -7.57 2.68 -10.16
CA GLU A 43 -8.31 3.92 -10.43
C GLU A 43 -7.44 5.18 -10.33
N LYS A 44 -6.47 5.19 -9.40
CA LYS A 44 -5.52 6.30 -9.22
C LYS A 44 -4.35 6.28 -10.21
N GLY A 45 -4.29 5.31 -11.13
CA GLY A 45 -3.27 5.25 -12.18
C GLY A 45 -1.90 4.76 -11.70
N TYR A 46 -1.89 3.83 -10.74
CA TYR A 46 -0.67 3.11 -10.34
C TYR A 46 -0.46 1.82 -11.14
N THR A 47 -1.35 1.45 -12.05
CA THR A 47 -1.14 0.26 -12.91
C THR A 47 -0.21 0.59 -14.10
N PRO A 48 0.75 -0.30 -14.45
CA PRO A 48 1.08 -1.55 -13.78
C PRO A 48 1.84 -1.33 -12.46
N ILE A 49 1.58 -2.18 -11.45
CA ILE A 49 2.29 -2.21 -10.16
C ILE A 49 2.43 -3.67 -9.68
N ASP A 50 3.47 -3.94 -8.91
CA ASP A 50 3.72 -5.24 -8.30
C ASP A 50 2.98 -5.31 -6.97
N LEU A 51 1.89 -6.07 -6.93
CA LEU A 51 1.04 -6.20 -5.76
C LEU A 51 1.73 -6.91 -4.59
N ASP A 52 2.71 -7.78 -4.84
CA ASP A 52 3.49 -8.41 -3.76
C ASP A 52 4.33 -7.35 -3.05
N GLN A 53 4.92 -6.43 -3.81
CA GLN A 53 5.67 -5.30 -3.24
C GLN A 53 4.77 -4.29 -2.53
N VAL A 54 3.54 -4.10 -3.01
CA VAL A 54 2.54 -3.29 -2.29
C VAL A 54 2.20 -3.93 -0.95
N GLY A 55 2.03 -5.26 -0.89
CA GLY A 55 1.82 -5.98 0.36
C GLY A 55 2.96 -5.74 1.36
N LEU A 56 4.21 -5.84 0.92
CA LEU A 56 5.38 -5.54 1.78
C LEU A 56 5.39 -4.09 2.29
N LEU A 57 4.95 -3.13 1.46
CA LEU A 57 4.83 -1.73 1.86
C LEU A 57 3.77 -1.54 2.96
N LEU A 58 2.64 -2.26 2.87
CA LEU A 58 1.60 -2.25 3.90
C LEU A 58 2.06 -2.90 5.20
N GLU A 59 2.77 -4.03 5.15
CA GLU A 59 3.32 -4.69 6.34
C GLU A 59 4.34 -3.81 7.06
N LYS A 60 5.16 -3.06 6.31
CA LYS A 60 6.06 -2.06 6.89
C LYS A 60 5.28 -0.94 7.58
N ALA A 61 4.29 -0.36 6.92
CA ALA A 61 3.43 0.68 7.50
C ALA A 61 2.66 0.17 8.72
N LYS A 62 2.23 -1.10 8.72
CA LYS A 62 1.62 -1.78 9.87
C LYS A 62 2.58 -1.85 11.05
N SER A 63 3.83 -2.22 10.81
CA SER A 63 4.86 -2.26 11.86
C SER A 63 5.05 -0.88 12.50
N GLU A 64 5.16 0.16 11.68
CA GLU A 64 5.26 1.56 12.14
C GLU A 64 3.99 2.03 12.90
N TYR A 65 2.80 1.57 12.49
CA TYR A 65 1.54 1.83 13.20
C TYR A 65 1.56 1.24 14.61
N TRP A 66 1.95 -0.03 14.76
CA TRP A 66 2.01 -0.69 16.07
C TRP A 66 3.10 -0.11 16.98
N GLU A 67 4.24 0.31 16.43
CA GLU A 67 5.28 1.00 17.21
C GLU A 67 4.78 2.31 17.83
N LYS A 68 3.88 3.04 17.15
CA LYS A 68 3.31 4.29 17.67
C LYS A 68 2.21 4.08 18.72
N HIS A 69 1.59 2.90 18.74
CA HIS A 69 0.44 2.59 19.61
C HIS A 69 0.79 1.65 20.77
N ASN A 70 2.05 1.20 20.85
CA ASN A 70 2.64 0.53 22.01
C ASN A 70 3.25 1.53 23.00
#